data_AF-A0A2S6SB52-F1
#
_entry.id   AF-A0A2S6SB52-F1
#
_cell.length_a   1.000
_cell.length_b   1.000
_cell.length_c   1.000
_cell.angle_alpha   90.00
_cell.angle_beta   90.00
_cell.angle_gamma   90.00
#
_symmetry.space_group_name_H-M   'P 1'
#
loop_
_entity.id
_entity.type
_entity.pdbx_description
1 polymer ?
#
loop_
_entity_poly.entity_id
_entity_poly.type
_entity_poly.pdbx_seq_one_letter_code
_entity_poly.pdbx_strand_id
1 'polypeptide(L)'
;MDNKIIVNTKIETVVKLGFISIFKYFHNSEEIWDQNKFIQAITFTQKNNRQFKFSAKRQGSKIQIESRGKKFFVSGNSLITSYWHQHWLNKKELIDSQHGKKRFINVKKEGMESISTKFGNILAQRYKVTGRQDKVNGKKIDYDIWYDEKKRWVKIKFFIKNSIIEYFLVTEY
;
A
#
# COMPACT_ATOMS: atom_id res chain seq x y z
N MET A 1 -19.11 8.47 20.09
CA MET A 1 -19.14 7.41 19.07
C MET A 1 -17.82 7.48 18.35
N ASP A 2 -16.90 6.57 18.68
CA ASP A 2 -15.52 6.60 18.20
C ASP A 2 -15.47 6.08 16.76
N ASN A 3 -15.26 6.98 15.79
CA ASN A 3 -15.03 6.65 14.37
C ASN A 3 -13.60 6.12 14.14
N LYS A 4 -13.15 5.26 15.05
CA LYS A 4 -11.83 4.64 14.99
C LYS A 4 -11.88 3.43 14.08
N ILE A 5 -11.03 3.42 13.06
CA ILE A 5 -10.87 2.29 12.14
C ILE A 5 -9.49 1.69 12.38
N ILE A 6 -9.45 0.38 12.60
CA ILE A 6 -8.22 -0.40 12.65
C ILE A 6 -8.15 -1.23 11.38
N VAL A 7 -7.08 -1.06 10.62
CA VAL A 7 -6.87 -1.78 9.36
C VAL A 7 -5.68 -2.71 9.49
N ASN A 8 -5.95 -4.00 9.30
CA ASN A 8 -4.93 -5.03 9.26
C ASN A 8 -4.70 -5.47 7.82
N THR A 9 -3.46 -5.47 7.36
CA THR A 9 -3.08 -5.98 6.04
C THR A 9 -2.05 -7.08 6.19
N LYS A 10 -2.33 -8.23 5.60
CA LYS A 10 -1.40 -9.36 5.53
C LYS A 10 -1.20 -9.77 4.08
N ILE A 11 0.05 -9.83 3.63
CA ILE A 11 0.42 -10.29 2.30
C ILE A 11 1.46 -11.39 2.46
N GLU A 12 1.19 -12.54 1.86
CA GLU A 12 2.15 -13.64 1.73
C GLU A 12 2.26 -14.00 0.25
N THR A 13 3.48 -13.99 -0.29
CA THR A 13 3.75 -14.34 -1.68
C THR A 13 5.00 -15.20 -1.74
N VAL A 14 4.87 -16.40 -2.29
CA VAL A 14 5.98 -17.31 -2.57
C VAL A 14 5.90 -17.69 -4.04
N VAL A 15 6.94 -17.36 -4.80
CA VAL A 15 7.07 -17.81 -6.19
C VAL A 15 8.10 -18.93 -6.22
N LYS A 16 7.70 -20.08 -6.76
CA LYS A 16 8.53 -21.28 -6.90
C LYS A 16 8.87 -21.55 -8.37
N LEU A 17 10.07 -22.08 -8.60
CA LEU A 17 10.46 -22.72 -9.84
C LEU A 17 10.81 -24.17 -9.50
N GLY A 18 9.91 -25.10 -9.85
CA GLY A 18 9.93 -26.45 -9.31
C GLY A 18 9.81 -26.45 -7.78
N PHE A 19 10.74 -27.11 -7.10
CA PHE A 19 10.82 -27.17 -5.63
C PHE A 19 11.57 -25.97 -5.00
N ILE A 20 12.22 -25.12 -5.82
CA ILE A 20 13.05 -24.01 -5.33
C ILE A 20 12.20 -22.74 -5.21
N SER A 21 12.23 -22.10 -4.02
CA SER A 21 11.60 -20.79 -3.83
C SER A 21 12.52 -19.67 -4.34
N ILE A 22 12.17 -19.03 -5.45
CA ILE A 22 12.97 -17.96 -6.08
C ILE A 22 12.59 -16.56 -5.58
N PHE A 23 11.41 -16.42 -4.97
CA PHE A 23 10.96 -15.17 -4.38
C PHE A 23 10.05 -15.44 -3.18
N LYS A 24 10.32 -14.75 -2.07
CA LYS A 24 9.45 -14.72 -0.89
C LYS A 24 9.19 -13.27 -0.49
N TYR A 25 7.93 -12.94 -0.25
CA TYR A 25 7.50 -11.65 0.27
C TYR A 25 6.42 -11.86 1.33
N PHE A 26 6.67 -11.30 2.50
CA PHE A 26 5.74 -11.26 3.62
C PHE A 26 5.58 -9.80 4.05
N HIS A 27 4.35 -9.38 4.28
CA HIS A 27 4.03 -8.08 4.82
C HIS A 27 2.90 -8.22 5.83
N ASN A 28 3.10 -7.61 7.01
CA ASN A 28 2.05 -7.43 7.99
C ASN A 28 2.03 -5.96 8.40
N SER A 29 0.84 -5.38 8.48
CA SER A 29 0.66 -4.02 8.96
C SER A 29 -0.62 -3.86 9.75
N GLU A 30 -0.54 -3.07 10.80
CA GLU A 30 -1.69 -2.50 11.50
C GLU A 30 -1.66 -0.98 11.31
N GLU A 31 -2.79 -0.41 10.89
CA GLU A 31 -3.00 1.03 10.81
C GLU A 31 -4.18 1.44 11.70
N ILE A 32 -4.06 2.58 12.36
CA ILE A 32 -5.12 3.18 13.15
C ILE A 32 -5.49 4.53 12.53
N TRP A 33 -6.78 4.71 12.30
CA TRP A 33 -7.37 5.91 11.75
C TRP A 33 -8.50 6.38 12.64
N ASP A 34 -8.67 7.70 12.73
CA ASP A 34 -9.77 8.32 13.46
C ASP A 34 -10.33 9.46 12.62
N GLN A 35 -11.65 9.47 12.38
CA GLN A 35 -12.32 10.46 11.55
C GLN A 35 -11.61 10.69 10.19
N ASN A 36 -11.22 9.60 9.50
CA ASN A 36 -10.47 9.60 8.24
C ASN A 36 -9.07 10.28 8.31
N LYS A 37 -8.53 10.49 9.50
CA LYS A 37 -7.17 10.97 9.72
C LYS A 37 -6.28 9.82 10.17
N PHE A 38 -5.13 9.70 9.52
CA PHE A 38 -4.09 8.75 9.91
C PHE A 38 -3.58 9.06 11.32
N ILE A 39 -3.60 8.07 12.23
CA ILE A 39 -3.10 8.20 13.61
C ILE A 39 -1.79 7.44 13.77
N GLN A 40 -1.75 6.16 13.39
CA GLN A 40 -0.59 5.31 13.59
C GLN A 40 -0.51 4.21 12.53
N ALA A 41 0.70 3.76 12.23
CA ALA A 41 0.95 2.48 11.57
C ALA A 41 2.16 1.79 12.17
N ILE A 42 2.10 0.47 12.25
CA ILE A 42 3.24 -0.40 12.50
C ILE A 42 3.26 -1.43 11.38
N THR A 43 4.40 -1.59 10.72
CA THR A 43 4.56 -2.58 9.67
C THR A 43 5.82 -3.42 9.88
N PHE A 44 5.72 -4.67 9.45
CA PHE A 44 6.82 -5.59 9.29
C PHE A 44 6.78 -6.15 7.87
N THR A 45 7.89 -6.02 7.15
CA THR A 45 8.04 -6.56 5.80
C THR A 45 9.27 -7.46 5.74
N GLN A 46 9.12 -8.67 5.24
CA GLN A 46 10.24 -9.53 4.88
C GLN A 46 10.22 -9.78 3.37
N LYS A 47 11.35 -9.51 2.72
CA LYS A 47 11.55 -9.77 1.30
C LYS A 47 12.82 -10.61 1.12
N ASN A 48 12.63 -11.86 0.72
CA ASN A 48 13.67 -12.89 0.77
C ASN A 48 14.33 -12.88 2.16
N ASN A 49 15.64 -12.61 2.23
CA ASN A 49 16.41 -12.59 3.48
C ASN A 49 16.47 -11.20 4.14
N ARG A 50 15.78 -10.19 3.60
CA ARG A 50 15.80 -8.81 4.11
C ARG A 50 14.54 -8.52 4.91
N GLN A 51 14.70 -7.93 6.08
CA GLN A 51 13.60 -7.52 6.95
C GLN A 51 13.58 -6.01 7.11
N PHE A 52 12.37 -5.45 7.18
CA PHE A 52 12.11 -4.04 7.37
C PHE A 52 11.04 -3.86 8.44
N LYS A 53 11.34 -3.01 9.41
CA LYS A 53 10.39 -2.50 10.40
C LYS A 53 10.16 -1.03 10.11
N PHE A 54 8.90 -0.62 10.12
CA PHE A 54 8.49 0.76 9.95
C PHE A 54 7.41 1.06 10.98
N SER A 55 7.48 2.24 11.59
CA SER A 55 6.36 2.80 12.34
C SER A 55 6.16 4.26 11.98
N ALA A 56 4.92 4.70 12.06
CA ALA A 56 4.54 6.09 11.89
C ALA A 56 3.49 6.45 12.94
N LYS A 57 3.62 7.61 13.57
CA LYS A 57 2.67 8.10 14.57
C LYS A 57 2.45 9.59 14.41
N ARG A 58 1.19 10.02 14.36
CA ARG A 58 0.83 11.43 14.34
C ARG A 58 1.22 12.10 15.66
N GLN A 59 1.85 13.26 15.56
CA GLN A 59 2.19 14.14 16.68
C GLN A 59 1.83 15.57 16.29
N GLY A 60 0.65 16.02 16.74
CA GLY A 60 0.09 17.31 16.33
C GLY A 60 -0.04 17.45 14.82
N SER A 61 0.63 18.46 14.26
CA SER A 61 0.63 18.78 12.82
C SER A 61 1.65 17.98 11.99
N LYS A 62 2.39 17.06 12.59
CA LYS A 62 3.41 16.22 11.93
C LYS A 62 3.13 14.73 12.14
N ILE A 63 3.81 13.90 11.35
CA ILE A 63 3.90 12.46 11.56
C ILE A 63 5.36 12.13 11.84
N GLN A 64 5.65 11.56 13.00
CA GLN A 64 6.96 10.96 13.29
C GLN A 64 7.02 9.60 12.62
N ILE A 65 8.12 9.31 11.95
CA ILE A 65 8.39 8.04 11.28
C ILE A 65 9.68 7.45 11.83
N GLU A 66 9.65 6.16 12.14
CA GLU A 66 10.84 5.38 12.48
C GLU A 66 11.01 4.26 11.47
N SER A 67 12.16 4.24 10.80
CA SER A 67 12.48 3.23 9.79
C SER A 67 13.98 3.08 9.67
N ARG A 68 14.45 1.84 9.64
CA ARG A 68 15.88 1.50 9.44
C ARG A 68 16.82 2.24 10.40
N GLY A 69 16.43 2.31 11.67
CA GLY A 69 17.20 2.97 12.74
C GLY A 69 17.19 4.50 12.68
N LYS A 70 16.43 5.12 11.77
CA LYS A 70 16.31 6.58 11.66
C LYS A 70 14.93 7.03 12.12
N LYS A 71 14.89 8.17 12.83
CA LYS A 71 13.66 8.90 13.15
C LYS A 71 13.63 10.21 12.39
N PHE A 72 12.49 10.54 11.80
CA PHE A 72 12.29 11.81 11.08
C PHE A 72 10.82 12.19 11.06
N PHE A 73 10.54 13.44 10.72
CA PHE A 73 9.18 13.97 10.66
C PHE A 73 8.78 14.29 9.23
N VAL A 74 7.51 14.08 8.92
CA VAL A 74 6.86 14.55 7.69
C VAL A 74 5.64 15.40 8.05
N SER A 75 5.07 16.08 7.05
CA SER A 75 3.83 16.84 7.22
C SER A 75 2.70 15.94 7.73
N GLY A 76 1.85 16.45 8.61
CA GLY A 76 0.64 15.77 9.06
C GLY A 76 -0.37 15.52 7.94
N ASN A 77 -0.21 16.15 6.78
CA ASN A 77 -1.03 15.91 5.59
C ASN A 77 -0.45 14.84 4.66
N SER A 78 0.77 14.38 4.94
CA SER A 78 1.38 13.24 4.27
C SER A 78 0.59 11.98 4.57
N LEU A 79 0.49 11.11 3.57
CA LEU A 79 -0.08 9.78 3.73
C LEU A 79 1.03 8.75 3.53
N ILE A 80 0.89 7.62 4.19
CA ILE A 80 1.69 6.44 3.90
C ILE A 80 1.07 5.68 2.71
N THR A 81 1.73 4.65 2.20
CA THR A 81 1.17 3.72 1.21
C THR A 81 0.08 2.81 1.83
N SER A 82 -1.01 3.44 2.26
CA SER A 82 -2.20 2.84 2.86
C SER A 82 -3.27 2.68 1.78
N TYR A 83 -3.27 1.55 1.09
CA TYR A 83 -4.07 1.37 -0.12
C TYR A 83 -5.55 1.08 0.14
N TRP A 84 -5.95 0.80 1.39
CA TRP A 84 -7.37 0.66 1.71
C TRP A 84 -8.11 2.00 1.62
N HIS A 85 -7.40 3.12 1.85
CA HIS A 85 -7.99 4.45 1.99
C HIS A 85 -7.79 5.32 0.73
N GLN A 86 -8.86 5.64 -0.01
CA GLN A 86 -8.75 6.36 -1.31
C GLN A 86 -8.15 7.77 -1.29
N HIS A 87 -8.10 8.49 -0.16
CA HIS A 87 -7.50 9.84 -0.10
C HIS A 87 -6.08 9.95 -0.68
N TRP A 88 -5.31 8.87 -0.76
CA TRP A 88 -4.01 8.90 -1.41
C TRP A 88 -4.07 9.12 -2.93
N LEU A 89 -5.20 8.82 -3.59
CA LEU A 89 -5.40 9.02 -5.03
C LEU A 89 -5.22 10.49 -5.45
N ASN A 90 -5.47 11.42 -4.53
CA ASN A 90 -5.35 12.87 -4.77
C ASN A 90 -3.97 13.43 -4.33
N LYS A 91 -3.02 12.56 -3.97
CA LYS A 91 -1.69 12.97 -3.50
C LYS A 91 -0.66 12.86 -4.63
N LYS A 92 0.35 13.72 -4.57
CA LYS A 92 1.54 13.68 -5.44
C LYS A 92 2.73 12.97 -4.78
N GLU A 93 2.71 12.83 -3.46
CA GLU A 93 3.75 12.20 -2.67
C GLU A 93 3.12 11.29 -1.61
N LEU A 94 3.69 10.09 -1.45
CA LEU A 94 3.41 9.18 -0.35
C LEU A 94 4.70 8.76 0.36
N ILE A 95 4.58 8.36 1.62
CA ILE A 95 5.66 7.68 2.32
C ILE A 95 5.46 6.17 2.23
N ASP A 96 6.43 5.47 1.68
CA ASP A 96 6.48 4.01 1.64
C ASP A 96 6.40 3.44 3.05
N SER A 97 5.31 2.74 3.37
CA SER A 97 5.05 2.15 4.70
C SER A 97 5.92 0.93 5.01
N GLN A 98 6.80 0.51 4.10
CA GLN A 98 7.79 -0.57 4.34
C GLN A 98 9.16 0.00 4.68
N HIS A 99 9.55 1.12 4.06
CA HIS A 99 10.93 1.64 4.14
C HIS A 99 11.04 3.10 4.60
N GLY A 100 9.95 3.84 4.71
CA GLY A 100 9.93 5.27 5.02
C GLY A 100 10.51 6.15 3.92
N LYS A 101 10.52 5.67 2.67
CA LYS A 101 11.00 6.43 1.51
C LYS A 101 9.86 7.18 0.84
N LYS A 102 10.10 8.43 0.45
CA LYS A 102 9.14 9.18 -0.37
C LYS A 102 8.95 8.50 -1.72
N ARG A 103 7.72 8.53 -2.19
CA ARG A 103 7.28 8.04 -3.49
C ARG A 103 6.54 9.18 -4.17
N PHE A 104 7.10 9.68 -5.26
CA PHE A 104 6.40 10.63 -6.12
C PHE A 104 5.48 9.83 -7.04
N ILE A 105 4.20 10.17 -7.03
CA ILE A 105 3.17 9.43 -7.75
C ILE A 105 2.35 10.36 -8.63
N ASN A 106 1.86 9.80 -9.72
CA ASN A 106 0.80 10.36 -10.54
C ASN A 106 -0.30 9.31 -10.65
N VAL A 107 -1.55 9.73 -10.53
CA VAL A 107 -2.71 8.86 -10.55
C VAL A 107 -3.62 9.30 -11.68
N LYS A 108 -3.95 8.37 -12.59
CA LYS A 108 -4.90 8.60 -13.67
C LYS A 108 -6.11 7.70 -13.44
N LYS A 109 -7.30 8.31 -13.41
CA LYS A 109 -8.57 7.58 -13.39
C LYS A 109 -8.81 6.99 -14.78
N GLU A 110 -9.15 5.72 -14.83
CA GLU A 110 -9.34 4.94 -16.07
C GLU A 110 -10.81 4.48 -16.19
N GLY A 111 -11.09 3.42 -16.93
CA GLY A 111 -12.44 2.86 -17.04
C GLY A 111 -12.90 2.08 -15.80
N MET A 112 -14.20 1.82 -15.74
CA MET A 112 -14.80 0.84 -14.83
C MET A 112 -14.60 -0.56 -15.41
N GLU A 113 -14.33 -1.55 -14.54
CA GLU A 113 -14.08 -2.93 -14.93
C GLU A 113 -14.80 -3.89 -13.97
N SER A 114 -15.34 -4.98 -14.50
CA SER A 114 -15.91 -6.06 -13.68
C SER A 114 -14.79 -7.00 -13.23
N ILE A 115 -14.55 -7.08 -11.92
CA ILE A 115 -13.47 -7.87 -11.32
C ILE A 115 -14.05 -9.13 -10.71
N SER A 116 -13.64 -10.30 -11.23
CA SER A 116 -13.97 -11.58 -10.62
C SER A 116 -13.20 -11.76 -9.31
N THR A 117 -13.93 -11.96 -8.22
CA THR A 117 -13.38 -12.22 -6.88
C THR A 117 -14.00 -13.49 -6.30
N LYS A 118 -13.53 -13.91 -5.12
CA LYS A 118 -14.13 -15.04 -4.40
C LYS A 118 -15.58 -14.78 -3.94
N PHE A 119 -16.03 -13.52 -3.97
CA PHE A 119 -17.38 -13.09 -3.62
C PHE A 119 -18.27 -12.84 -4.85
N GLY A 120 -17.82 -13.27 -6.04
CA GLY A 120 -18.45 -12.96 -7.31
C GLY A 120 -17.83 -11.75 -8.00
N ASN A 121 -18.53 -11.24 -9.01
CA ASN A 121 -18.07 -10.13 -9.82
C ASN A 121 -18.37 -8.79 -9.12
N ILE A 122 -17.34 -7.95 -8.97
CA ILE A 122 -17.43 -6.63 -8.37
C ILE A 122 -17.11 -5.59 -9.45
N LEU A 123 -18.04 -4.68 -9.74
CA LEU A 123 -17.78 -3.53 -10.60
C LEU A 123 -16.88 -2.54 -9.86
N ALA A 124 -15.73 -2.19 -10.46
CA ALA A 124 -14.72 -1.37 -9.81
C ALA A 124 -14.07 -0.36 -10.76
N GLN A 125 -13.77 0.82 -10.23
CA GLN A 125 -13.06 1.89 -10.90
C GLN A 125 -11.56 1.58 -10.95
N ARG A 126 -10.97 1.48 -12.14
CA ARG A 126 -9.51 1.35 -12.32
C ARG A 126 -8.82 2.70 -12.17
N TYR A 127 -7.66 2.70 -11.52
CA TYR A 127 -6.71 3.80 -11.50
C TYR A 127 -5.31 3.30 -11.90
N LYS A 128 -4.69 4.01 -12.86
CA LYS A 128 -3.29 3.79 -13.22
C LYS A 128 -2.41 4.65 -12.32
N VAL A 129 -1.41 4.04 -11.68
CA VAL A 129 -0.43 4.75 -10.85
C VAL A 129 0.95 4.62 -11.46
N THR A 130 1.58 5.76 -11.71
CA THR A 130 2.95 5.84 -12.20
C THR A 130 3.79 6.74 -11.30
N GLY A 131 5.12 6.62 -11.38
CA GLY A 131 6.01 7.52 -10.65
C GLY A 131 7.36 6.91 -10.33
N ARG A 132 7.99 7.40 -9.26
CA ARG A 132 9.33 6.96 -8.83
C ARG A 132 9.53 7.11 -7.34
N GLN A 133 10.39 6.26 -6.79
CA GLN A 133 10.90 6.42 -5.43
C GLN A 133 11.92 7.56 -5.37
N ASP A 134 11.89 8.36 -4.31
CA ASP A 134 12.87 9.42 -4.03
C ASP A 134 14.22 8.83 -3.57
N LYS A 135 15.06 8.50 -4.55
CA LYS A 135 16.43 8.00 -4.37
C LYS A 135 17.17 8.11 -5.72
N VAL A 136 18.49 8.27 -5.68
CA VAL A 136 19.35 8.00 -6.85
C VAL A 136 19.09 6.56 -7.33
N ASN A 137 18.78 6.41 -8.62
CA ASN A 137 18.31 5.16 -9.23
C ASN A 137 17.07 4.57 -8.50
N GLY A 138 16.17 5.46 -8.08
CA GLY A 138 14.91 5.12 -7.44
C GLY A 138 14.06 4.22 -8.34
N LYS A 139 13.41 3.22 -7.73
CA LYS A 139 12.57 2.28 -8.47
C LYS A 139 11.40 3.00 -9.12
N LYS A 140 11.10 2.63 -10.37
CA LYS A 140 9.85 3.01 -11.05
C LYS A 140 8.66 2.49 -10.25
N ILE A 141 7.63 3.32 -10.14
CA ILE A 141 6.32 2.94 -9.66
C ILE A 141 5.44 2.79 -10.89
N ASP A 142 4.83 1.61 -11.04
CA ASP A 142 3.96 1.28 -12.16
C ASP A 142 3.03 0.15 -11.72
N TYR A 143 1.78 0.49 -11.43
CA TYR A 143 0.75 -0.47 -11.07
C TYR A 143 -0.64 0.07 -11.38
N ASP A 144 -1.61 -0.83 -11.41
CA ASP A 144 -3.03 -0.53 -11.50
C ASP A 144 -3.72 -0.94 -10.20
N ILE A 145 -4.72 -0.18 -9.77
CA ILE A 145 -5.47 -0.44 -8.54
C ILE A 145 -6.95 -0.16 -8.77
N TRP A 146 -7.82 -0.95 -8.13
CA TRP A 146 -9.26 -0.89 -8.31
C TRP A 146 -9.98 -0.68 -7.00
N TYR A 147 -11.05 0.11 -7.05
CA TYR A 147 -11.96 0.30 -5.94
C TYR A 147 -13.42 0.23 -6.39
N ASP A 148 -14.29 -0.32 -5.55
CA ASP A 148 -15.72 -0.39 -5.85
C ASP A 148 -16.44 0.95 -5.61
N GLU A 149 -17.75 0.98 -5.88
CA GLU A 149 -18.61 2.16 -5.68
C GLU A 149 -18.68 2.62 -4.22
N LYS A 150 -18.50 1.70 -3.27
CA LYS A 150 -18.40 2.00 -1.83
C LYS A 150 -17.00 2.46 -1.41
N LYS A 151 -16.11 2.71 -2.39
CA LYS A 151 -14.73 3.16 -2.23
C LYS A 151 -13.80 2.14 -1.58
N ARG A 152 -14.18 0.87 -1.58
CA ARG A 152 -13.46 -0.22 -0.94
C ARG A 152 -12.42 -0.78 -1.90
N TRP A 153 -11.27 -1.21 -1.39
CA TRP A 153 -10.19 -1.78 -2.19
C TRP A 153 -10.59 -3.14 -2.77
N VAL A 154 -10.41 -3.34 -4.08
CA VAL A 154 -10.83 -4.58 -4.77
C VAL A 154 -9.65 -5.39 -5.28
N LYS A 155 -8.69 -4.73 -5.92
CA LYS A 155 -7.59 -5.38 -6.63
C LYS A 155 -6.39 -4.46 -6.75
N ILE A 156 -5.18 -5.02 -6.81
CA ILE A 156 -3.99 -4.36 -7.33
C ILE A 156 -3.27 -5.28 -8.32
N LYS A 157 -2.69 -4.71 -9.38
CA LYS A 157 -1.95 -5.42 -10.42
C LYS A 157 -0.64 -4.71 -10.71
N PHE A 158 0.46 -5.44 -10.77
CA PHE A 158 1.77 -4.89 -11.10
C PHE A 158 2.70 -5.95 -11.68
N PHE A 159 3.82 -5.50 -12.26
CA PHE A 159 4.82 -6.39 -12.85
C PHE A 159 6.06 -6.55 -11.97
N ILE A 160 6.59 -7.77 -11.89
CA ILE A 160 7.93 -8.07 -11.36
C ILE A 160 8.64 -8.94 -12.38
N LYS A 161 9.77 -8.47 -12.94
CA LYS A 161 10.64 -9.26 -13.84
C LYS A 161 9.83 -10.06 -14.90
N ASN A 162 8.98 -9.34 -15.65
CA ASN A 162 8.06 -9.87 -16.68
C ASN A 162 6.91 -10.77 -16.18
N SER A 163 6.80 -11.00 -14.87
CA SER A 163 5.65 -11.69 -14.28
C SER A 163 4.60 -10.68 -13.83
N ILE A 164 3.32 -11.00 -14.08
CA ILE A 164 2.18 -10.25 -13.54
C ILE A 164 1.89 -10.78 -12.13
N ILE A 165 1.74 -9.86 -11.17
CA ILE A 165 1.25 -10.15 -9.84
C ILE A 165 -0.08 -9.42 -9.66
N GLU A 166 -1.09 -10.14 -9.20
CA GLU A 166 -2.40 -9.62 -8.87
C GLU A 166 -2.78 -10.02 -7.44
N TYR A 167 -3.23 -9.05 -6.65
CA TYR A 167 -3.89 -9.31 -5.38
C TYR A 167 -5.34 -8.90 -5.48
N PHE A 168 -6.22 -9.68 -4.86
CA PHE A 168 -7.66 -9.48 -4.86
C PHE A 168 -8.17 -9.36 -3.42
N LEU A 169 -9.32 -8.74 -3.27
CA LEU A 169 -10.08 -8.73 -2.03
C LEU A 169 -10.41 -10.17 -1.61
N VAL A 170 -10.07 -10.50 -0.36
CA VAL A 170 -10.28 -11.84 0.23
C VAL A 170 -11.00 -11.81 1.58
N THR A 171 -11.54 -10.68 1.99
CA THR A 171 -12.32 -10.52 3.23
C THR A 171 -13.62 -9.79 2.92
N GLU A 172 -14.69 -10.15 3.63
CA GLU A 172 -15.91 -9.33 3.65
C GLU A 172 -15.64 -8.08 4.49
N TYR A 173 -16.39 -7.02 4.21
CA TYR A 173 -16.27 -5.71 4.86
C TYR A 173 -17.31 -5.55 5.95
#